data_AF-A0A1V5HMU0-F1
#
_entry.id   AF-A0A1V5HMU0-F1
#
_cell.length_a   1.000
_cell.length_b   1.000
_cell.length_c   1.000
_cell.angle_alpha   90.00
_cell.angle_beta   90.00
_cell.angle_gamma   90.00
#
_symmetry.space_group_name_H-M   'P 1'
#
loop_
_entity.id
_entity.type
_entity.pdbx_description
1 polymer ?
#
loop_
_entity_poly.entity_id
_entity_poly.type
_entity_poly.pdbx_seq_one_letter_code
_entity_poly.pdbx_strand_id
1 'polypeptide(L)'
;MNEENIQPTPEEQLMDEHAQTKEKIFAIEVKMQELDAIIERFEDEFYRKGENYEPSEEETNKVKALIEEYRDLREQKKQLQKTIKTSIWDHFPLWMGIYALFQIVFSFYLIMTQISMYFAQWFLKVVNGSTDFVFYVALFMIPFLNLVLPLLIFLLLKNKVHKRMFLYIYLIHGIETLIAVGMLLYVVLKR
;
A
#
# COMPACT_ATOMS: atom_id res chain seq x y z
N MET A 1 -6.83 12.09 -35.51
CA MET A 1 -6.76 11.16 -34.36
C MET A 1 -5.55 11.59 -33.56
N ASN A 2 -5.76 12.33 -32.47
CA ASN A 2 -4.67 12.65 -31.55
C ASN A 2 -4.47 11.40 -30.70
N GLU A 3 -3.34 10.73 -30.87
CA GLU A 3 -2.82 9.81 -29.86
C GLU A 3 -2.58 10.66 -28.61
N GLU A 4 -3.54 10.66 -27.69
CA GLU A 4 -3.29 11.15 -26.34
C GLU A 4 -2.08 10.37 -25.82
N ASN A 5 -0.99 11.11 -25.59
CA ASN A 5 0.19 10.63 -24.90
C ASN A 5 -0.23 10.34 -23.45
N ILE A 6 -0.84 9.17 -23.24
CA ILE A 6 -1.23 8.68 -21.92
C ILE A 6 0.07 8.36 -21.21
N GLN A 7 0.59 9.33 -20.46
CA GLN A 7 1.69 9.07 -19.55
C GLN A 7 1.29 7.92 -18.62
N PRO A 8 2.10 6.85 -18.53
CA PRO A 8 1.77 5.71 -17.70
C PRO A 8 1.60 6.20 -16.26
N THR A 9 0.55 5.70 -15.62
CA THR A 9 0.26 6.05 -14.24
C THR A 9 1.44 5.65 -13.34
N PRO A 10 1.69 6.33 -12.21
CA PRO A 10 2.74 5.92 -11.26
C PRO A 10 2.64 4.44 -10.85
N GLU A 11 1.45 3.84 -10.93
CA GLU A 11 1.19 2.41 -10.71
C GLU A 11 1.69 1.51 -11.85
N GLU A 12 1.51 1.92 -13.11
CA GLU A 12 2.06 1.22 -14.28
C GLU A 12 3.57 1.37 -14.32
N GLN A 13 4.10 2.56 -13.99
CA GLN A 13 5.54 2.79 -13.87
C GLN A 13 6.16 1.94 -12.77
N LEU A 14 5.54 1.87 -11.58
CA LEU A 14 6.04 1.02 -10.49
C LEU A 14 5.84 -0.47 -10.77
N MET A 15 4.73 -0.91 -11.36
CA MET A 15 4.55 -2.31 -11.75
C MET A 15 5.52 -2.73 -12.84
N ASP A 16 5.77 -1.88 -13.85
CA ASP A 16 6.81 -2.12 -14.84
C ASP A 16 8.19 -2.12 -14.20
N GLU A 17 8.48 -1.19 -13.29
CA GLU A 17 9.78 -1.14 -12.61
C GLU A 17 9.99 -2.36 -11.71
N HIS A 18 8.96 -2.83 -11.00
CA HIS A 18 8.99 -4.09 -10.25
C HIS A 18 9.10 -5.31 -11.16
N ALA A 19 8.43 -5.33 -12.32
CA ALA A 19 8.51 -6.41 -13.29
C ALA A 19 9.92 -6.47 -13.92
N GLN A 20 10.46 -5.32 -14.34
CA GLN A 20 11.83 -5.18 -14.83
C GLN A 20 12.85 -5.55 -13.76
N THR A 21 12.62 -5.18 -12.51
CA THR A 21 13.52 -5.55 -11.40
C THR A 21 13.47 -7.05 -11.11
N LYS A 22 12.29 -7.68 -11.21
CA LYS A 22 12.15 -9.14 -11.13
C LYS A 22 12.86 -9.86 -12.28
N GLU A 23 12.73 -9.34 -13.51
CA GLU A 23 13.41 -9.87 -14.69
C GLU A 23 14.94 -9.77 -14.53
N LYS A 24 15.45 -8.63 -14.04
CA LYS A 24 16.88 -8.46 -13.72
C LYS A 24 17.35 -9.44 -12.65
N ILE A 25 16.56 -9.66 -11.59
CA ILE A 25 16.90 -10.65 -10.56
C ILE A 25 16.95 -12.05 -11.15
N PHE A 26 15.99 -12.40 -12.01
CA PHE A 26 15.95 -13.69 -12.68
C PHE A 26 17.17 -13.89 -13.59
N ALA A 27 17.55 -12.89 -14.39
CA ALA A 27 18.74 -12.94 -15.22
C ALA A 27 20.03 -13.12 -14.39
N ILE A 28 20.13 -12.45 -13.24
CA ILE A 28 21.25 -12.64 -12.31
C ILE A 28 21.25 -14.05 -11.73
N GLU A 29 20.09 -14.62 -11.37
CA GLU A 29 19.99 -15.99 -10.86
C GLU A 29 20.46 -17.03 -11.88
N VAL A 30 20.05 -16.90 -13.14
CA VAL A 30 20.51 -17.78 -14.22
C VAL A 30 22.02 -17.69 -14.37
N LYS A 31 22.58 -16.48 -14.41
CA LYS A 31 24.02 -16.29 -14.56
C LYS A 31 24.81 -16.84 -13.36
N MET A 32 24.28 -16.71 -12.14
CA MET A 32 24.89 -17.32 -10.96
C MET A 32 24.89 -18.86 -11.05
N GLN A 33 23.82 -19.48 -11.54
CA GLN A 33 23.76 -20.93 -11.75
C GLN A 33 24.76 -21.41 -12.82
N GLU A 34 24.93 -20.63 -13.89
CA GLU A 34 25.94 -20.91 -14.91
C GLU A 34 27.36 -20.86 -14.33
N LEU A 35 27.66 -19.86 -13.50
CA LEU A 35 28.95 -19.75 -12.80
C LEU A 35 29.17 -20.91 -11.82
N ASP A 36 28.15 -21.28 -11.03
CA ASP A 36 28.23 -22.42 -10.11
C ASP A 36 28.57 -23.71 -10.87
N ALA A 37 27.90 -23.96 -12.01
CA ALA A 37 28.17 -25.12 -12.85
C ALA A 37 29.59 -25.11 -13.47
N ILE A 38 30.13 -23.94 -13.81
CA ILE A 38 31.50 -23.81 -14.31
C ILE A 38 32.50 -24.09 -13.19
N ILE A 39 32.29 -23.53 -12.00
CA ILE A 39 33.15 -23.73 -10.84
C ILE A 39 33.17 -25.21 -10.44
N GLU A 40 32.00 -25.86 -10.35
CA GLU A 40 31.88 -27.28 -10.04
C GLU A 40 32.63 -28.16 -11.05
N ARG A 41 32.54 -27.85 -12.36
CA ARG A 41 33.31 -28.56 -13.39
C ARG A 41 34.82 -28.38 -13.22
N PHE A 42 35.28 -27.18 -12.87
CA PHE A 42 36.69 -26.95 -12.58
C PHE A 42 37.13 -27.80 -11.38
N GLU A 43 36.36 -27.80 -10.29
CA GLU A 43 36.65 -28.61 -9.10
C GLU A 43 36.72 -30.10 -9.45
N ASP A 44 35.76 -30.63 -10.21
CA ASP A 44 35.74 -32.01 -10.69
C ASP A 44 36.98 -32.34 -11.54
N GLU A 45 37.38 -31.45 -12.44
CA GLU A 45 38.59 -31.63 -13.25
C GLU A 45 39.85 -31.65 -12.39
N PHE A 46 39.96 -30.79 -11.37
CA PHE A 46 41.05 -30.80 -10.41
C PHE A 46 41.10 -32.13 -9.63
N TYR A 47 39.95 -32.60 -9.12
CA TYR A 47 39.87 -33.88 -8.43
C TYR A 47 40.27 -35.06 -9.33
N ARG A 48 39.88 -35.04 -10.61
CA ARG A 48 40.20 -36.12 -11.56
C ARG A 48 41.68 -36.15 -11.96
N LYS A 49 42.38 -35.02 -11.94
CA LYS A 49 43.82 -34.93 -12.25
C LYS A 49 44.72 -35.51 -11.14
N GLY A 50 44.17 -35.73 -9.93
CA GLY A 50 44.82 -36.47 -8.84
C GLY A 50 45.73 -35.63 -7.94
N GLU A 51 46.17 -36.20 -6.81
CA GLU A 51 46.89 -35.52 -5.71
C GLU A 51 48.19 -34.79 -6.09
N ASN A 52 48.81 -35.14 -7.23
CA ASN A 52 50.05 -34.52 -7.68
C ASN A 52 49.84 -33.38 -8.69
N TYR A 53 48.60 -33.00 -8.98
CA TYR A 53 48.31 -31.90 -9.88
C TYR A 53 48.33 -30.57 -9.13
N GLU A 54 49.35 -29.76 -9.43
CA GLU A 54 49.36 -28.35 -9.03
C GLU A 54 48.67 -27.51 -10.12
N PRO A 55 47.62 -26.74 -9.76
CA PRO A 55 47.00 -25.79 -10.67
C PRO A 55 48.05 -24.82 -11.21
N SER A 56 47.97 -24.52 -12.51
CA SER A 56 48.73 -23.38 -13.02
C SER A 56 48.23 -22.07 -12.39
N GLU A 57 49.11 -21.06 -12.37
CA GLU A 57 48.74 -19.72 -11.92
C GLU A 57 47.57 -19.15 -12.74
N GLU A 58 47.50 -19.48 -14.04
CA GLU A 58 46.43 -19.06 -14.93
C GLU A 58 45.08 -19.70 -14.57
N GLU A 59 45.05 -21.00 -14.29
CA GLU A 59 43.82 -21.70 -13.85
C GLU A 59 43.34 -21.18 -12.50
N THR A 60 44.27 -20.96 -11.56
CA THR A 60 43.96 -20.39 -10.24
C THR A 60 43.34 -19.00 -10.36
N ASN A 61 43.89 -18.16 -11.25
CA ASN A 61 43.38 -16.81 -11.49
C ASN A 61 42.01 -16.82 -12.17
N LYS A 62 41.73 -17.78 -13.07
CA LYS A 62 40.40 -17.94 -13.69
C LYS A 62 39.34 -18.31 -12.65
N VAL A 63 39.61 -19.28 -11.78
CA VAL A 63 38.67 -19.68 -10.72
C VAL A 63 38.42 -18.52 -9.75
N LYS A 64 39.47 -17.80 -9.34
CA LYS A 64 39.31 -16.60 -8.49
C LYS A 64 38.42 -15.54 -9.13
N ALA A 65 38.61 -15.26 -10.42
CA ALA A 65 37.79 -14.29 -11.14
C ALA A 65 36.31 -14.71 -11.20
N LEU A 66 36.02 -16.00 -11.42
CA LEU A 66 34.65 -16.53 -11.43
C LEU A 66 33.98 -16.43 -10.05
N ILE A 67 34.72 -16.72 -8.97
CA ILE A 67 34.23 -16.57 -7.59
C ILE A 67 33.95 -15.09 -7.28
N GLU A 68 34.80 -14.18 -7.75
CA GLU A 68 34.62 -12.74 -7.55
C GLU A 68 33.39 -12.22 -8.31
N GLU A 69 33.22 -12.63 -9.56
CA GLU A 69 32.02 -12.32 -10.36
C GLU A 69 30.74 -12.87 -9.70
N TYR A 70 30.78 -14.10 -9.19
CA TYR A 70 29.66 -14.68 -8.44
C TYR A 70 29.30 -13.85 -7.20
N ARG A 71 30.32 -13.42 -6.44
CA ARG A 71 30.12 -12.60 -5.24
C ARG A 71 29.49 -11.25 -5.59
N ASP A 72 29.95 -10.61 -6.67
CA ASP A 72 29.41 -9.34 -7.13
C ASP A 72 27.94 -9.48 -7.57
N LEU A 73 27.63 -10.50 -8.37
CA LEU A 73 26.25 -10.82 -8.78
C LEU A 73 25.33 -11.09 -7.58
N ARG A 74 25.83 -11.80 -6.55
CA ARG A 74 25.09 -12.04 -5.31
C ARG A 74 24.79 -10.74 -4.56
N GLU A 75 25.73 -9.79 -4.55
CA GLU A 75 25.53 -8.49 -3.93
C GLU A 75 24.53 -7.64 -4.71
N GLN A 76 24.64 -7.58 -6.03
CA GLN A 76 23.68 -6.92 -6.91
C GLN A 76 22.25 -7.48 -6.74
N LYS A 77 22.09 -8.80 -6.70
CA LYS A 77 20.81 -9.46 -6.41
C LYS A 77 20.24 -9.00 -5.08
N LYS A 78 21.06 -8.95 -4.03
CA LYS A 78 20.63 -8.51 -2.68
C LYS A 78 20.20 -7.05 -2.68
N GLN A 79 20.85 -6.19 -3.46
CA GLN A 79 20.46 -4.78 -3.61
C GLN A 79 19.11 -4.65 -4.34
N LEU A 80 18.92 -5.33 -5.48
CA LEU A 80 17.65 -5.33 -6.23
C LEU A 80 16.48 -5.89 -5.41
N GLN A 81 16.72 -6.92 -4.60
CA GLN A 81 15.71 -7.47 -3.69
C GLN A 81 15.29 -6.48 -2.59
N LYS A 82 16.18 -5.58 -2.15
CA LYS A 82 15.83 -4.51 -1.20
C LYS A 82 14.92 -3.48 -1.86
N THR A 83 15.16 -3.14 -3.14
CA THR A 83 14.31 -2.22 -3.90
C THR A 83 12.88 -2.76 -4.04
N ILE A 84 12.73 -4.07 -4.33
CA ILE A 84 11.40 -4.71 -4.41
C ILE A 84 10.68 -4.74 -3.06
N LYS A 85 11.40 -4.75 -1.93
CA LYS A 85 10.82 -4.75 -0.59
C LYS A 85 10.28 -3.40 -0.13
N THR A 86 10.49 -2.32 -0.89
CA THR A 86 9.76 -1.07 -0.63
C THR A 86 8.27 -1.35 -0.76
N SER A 87 7.58 -1.22 0.37
CA SER A 87 6.26 -1.77 0.56
C SER A 87 5.20 -0.82 0.01
N ILE A 88 4.01 -1.32 -0.30
CA ILE A 88 2.83 -0.47 -0.61
C ILE A 88 2.60 0.55 0.53
N TRP A 89 3.03 0.22 1.74
CA TRP A 89 3.02 1.07 2.92
C TRP A 89 4.00 2.25 2.87
N ASP A 90 5.11 2.16 2.12
CA ASP A 90 6.06 3.28 1.94
C ASP A 90 5.46 4.38 1.06
N HIS A 91 4.47 4.02 0.25
CA HIS A 91 3.72 4.95 -0.60
C HIS A 91 2.45 5.48 0.07
N PHE A 92 2.17 5.09 1.32
CA PHE A 92 0.97 5.50 2.04
C PHE A 92 1.11 6.96 2.49
N PRO A 93 0.32 7.91 1.96
CA PRO A 93 0.48 9.31 2.31
C PRO A 93 0.11 9.54 3.78
N LEU A 94 0.98 10.22 4.52
CA LEU A 94 0.79 10.48 5.95
C LEU A 94 -0.58 11.10 6.26
N TRP A 95 -1.06 12.00 5.38
CA TRP A 95 -2.36 12.65 5.53
C TRP A 95 -3.54 11.65 5.51
N MET A 96 -3.45 10.55 4.75
CA MET A 96 -4.50 9.51 4.74
C MET A 96 -4.53 8.74 6.05
N GLY A 97 -3.37 8.50 6.66
CA GLY A 97 -3.29 7.89 7.99
C GLY A 97 -3.87 8.77 9.07
N ILE A 98 -3.48 10.04 9.08
CA ILE A 98 -4.05 11.05 9.98
C ILE A 98 -5.58 11.12 9.78
N TYR A 99 -6.03 11.19 8.53
CA TYR A 99 -7.44 11.23 8.20
C TYR A 99 -8.21 9.99 8.69
N ALA A 100 -7.68 8.79 8.51
CA ALA A 100 -8.30 7.55 8.97
C ALA A 100 -8.46 7.55 10.50
N LEU A 101 -7.43 7.99 11.23
CA LEU A 101 -7.50 8.12 12.68
C LEU A 101 -8.59 9.10 13.13
N PHE A 102 -8.68 10.26 12.46
CA PHE A 102 -9.74 11.22 12.72
C PHE A 102 -11.12 10.61 12.46
N GLN A 103 -11.30 9.89 11.35
CA GLN A 103 -12.59 9.28 11.04
C GLN A 103 -13.02 8.26 12.10
N ILE A 104 -12.12 7.40 12.57
CA ILE A 104 -12.45 6.44 13.65
C ILE A 104 -12.93 7.17 14.91
N VAL A 105 -12.27 8.26 15.30
CA VAL A 105 -12.65 9.04 16.48
C VAL A 105 -14.01 9.71 16.28
N PHE A 106 -14.24 10.37 15.13
CA PHE A 106 -15.50 11.08 14.88
C PHE A 106 -16.68 10.15 14.61
N SER A 107 -16.43 8.95 14.09
CA SER A 107 -17.42 7.91 13.83
C SER A 107 -17.77 7.09 15.07
N PHE A 108 -17.01 7.24 16.15
CA PHE A 108 -17.31 6.60 17.41
C PHE A 108 -18.69 7.04 17.92
N TYR A 109 -19.55 6.05 18.21
CA TYR A 109 -20.96 6.26 18.54
C TYR A 109 -21.21 7.37 19.58
N LEU A 110 -20.43 7.41 20.68
CA LEU A 110 -20.63 8.41 21.72
C LEU A 110 -20.35 9.84 21.22
N ILE A 111 -19.26 10.00 20.46
CA ILE A 111 -18.84 11.30 19.91
C ILE A 111 -19.85 11.74 18.86
N MET A 112 -20.18 10.85 17.91
CA MET A 112 -21.15 11.11 16.86
C MET A 112 -22.52 11.52 17.44
N THR A 113 -23.01 10.80 18.45
CA THR A 113 -24.29 11.09 19.10
C THR A 113 -24.28 12.44 19.79
N GLN A 114 -23.22 12.77 20.55
CA GLN A 114 -23.12 14.06 21.21
C GLN A 114 -23.09 15.21 20.20
N ILE A 115 -22.24 15.14 19.18
CA ILE A 115 -22.14 16.19 18.16
C ILE A 115 -23.48 16.37 17.45
N SER A 116 -24.14 15.26 17.07
CA SER A 116 -25.43 15.29 16.40
C SER A 116 -26.51 15.93 17.27
N MET A 117 -26.58 15.60 18.55
CA MET A 117 -27.54 16.17 19.50
C MET A 117 -27.28 17.67 19.73
N TYR A 118 -26.03 18.07 19.95
CA TYR A 118 -25.67 19.48 20.11
C TYR A 118 -25.99 20.29 18.86
N PHE A 119 -25.66 19.75 17.68
CA PHE A 119 -25.99 20.37 16.41
C PHE A 119 -27.50 20.53 16.23
N ALA A 120 -28.29 19.47 16.48
CA ALA A 120 -29.74 19.53 16.36
C ALA A 120 -30.34 20.59 17.29
N GLN A 121 -29.92 20.64 18.55
CA GLN A 121 -30.38 21.65 19.51
C GLN A 121 -29.99 23.08 19.10
N TRP A 122 -28.76 23.28 18.63
CA TRP A 122 -28.31 24.57 18.13
C TRP A 122 -29.10 24.99 16.89
N PHE A 123 -29.27 24.08 15.93
CA PHE A 123 -29.97 24.34 14.68
C PHE A 123 -31.42 24.76 14.93
N LEU A 124 -32.15 24.04 15.79
CA LEU A 124 -33.54 24.39 16.15
C LEU A 124 -33.67 25.79 16.76
N LYS A 125 -32.69 26.22 17.57
CA LYS A 125 -32.65 27.59 18.12
C LYS A 125 -32.49 28.64 17.03
N VAL A 126 -31.75 28.32 15.96
CA VAL A 126 -31.51 29.25 14.85
C VAL A 126 -32.72 29.34 13.92
N VAL A 127 -33.35 28.21 13.60
CA VAL A 127 -34.45 28.19 12.62
C VAL A 127 -35.83 28.51 13.20
N ASN A 128 -35.94 28.74 14.52
CA ASN A 128 -37.22 29.00 15.21
C ASN A 128 -38.34 28.00 14.85
N GLY A 129 -37.95 26.77 14.50
CA GLY A 129 -38.86 25.68 14.15
C GLY A 129 -38.76 24.60 15.21
N SER A 130 -39.87 24.25 15.86
CA SER A 130 -39.92 23.29 16.97
C SER A 130 -40.72 22.04 16.62
N THR A 131 -40.61 21.55 15.38
CA THR A 131 -41.26 20.29 14.99
C THR A 131 -40.29 19.13 15.16
N ASP A 132 -40.81 17.96 15.58
CA ASP A 132 -40.03 16.74 15.73
C ASP A 132 -39.36 16.33 14.42
N PHE A 133 -40.02 16.60 13.29
CA PHE A 133 -39.46 16.37 11.96
C PHE A 133 -38.14 17.15 11.74
N VAL A 134 -38.14 18.46 12.02
CA VAL A 134 -36.94 19.29 11.85
C VAL A 134 -35.83 18.86 12.83
N PHE A 135 -36.19 18.43 14.03
CA PHE A 135 -35.23 17.85 14.98
C PHE A 135 -34.55 16.61 14.40
N TYR A 136 -35.31 15.65 13.87
CA TYR A 136 -34.74 14.44 13.29
C TYR A 136 -33.90 14.71 12.05
N VAL A 137 -34.35 15.61 11.17
CA VAL A 137 -33.55 16.03 10.00
C VAL A 137 -32.21 16.61 10.45
N ALA A 138 -32.21 17.49 11.46
CA ALA A 138 -30.97 18.07 11.99
C ALA A 138 -30.09 17.01 12.70
N LEU A 139 -30.71 16.09 13.43
CA LEU A 139 -30.01 15.02 14.16
C LEU A 139 -29.25 14.08 13.21
N PHE A 140 -29.85 13.69 12.09
CA PHE A 140 -29.21 12.80 11.11
C PHE A 140 -28.32 13.53 10.08
N MET A 141 -28.30 14.86 10.10
CA MET A 141 -27.49 15.65 9.18
C MET A 141 -25.98 15.43 9.40
N ILE A 142 -25.53 15.34 10.66
CA ILE A 142 -24.11 15.15 10.96
C ILE A 142 -23.61 13.77 10.49
N PRO A 143 -24.25 12.63 10.83
CA PRO A 143 -23.86 11.33 10.29
C PRO A 143 -23.88 11.29 8.76
N PHE A 144 -24.89 11.93 8.14
CA PHE A 144 -24.98 12.02 6.68
C PHE A 144 -23.79 12.77 6.07
N LEU A 145 -23.46 13.96 6.60
CA LEU A 145 -22.29 14.72 6.16
C LEU A 145 -20.99 13.96 6.39
N ASN A 146 -20.91 13.20 7.49
CA ASN A 146 -19.74 12.39 7.81
C ASN A 146 -19.53 11.23 6.83
N LEU A 147 -20.55 10.78 6.09
CA LEU A 147 -20.41 9.83 4.97
C LEU A 147 -20.11 10.54 3.65
N VAL A 148 -20.78 11.66 3.39
CA VAL A 148 -20.66 12.39 2.12
C VAL A 148 -19.27 13.01 1.94
N LEU A 149 -18.69 13.59 3.00
CA LEU A 149 -17.37 14.23 2.94
C LEU A 149 -16.26 13.26 2.49
N PRO A 150 -16.08 12.08 3.12
CA PRO A 150 -15.17 11.05 2.61
C PRO A 150 -15.45 10.65 1.16
N LEU A 151 -16.72 10.51 0.76
CA LEU A 151 -17.07 10.15 -0.61
C LEU A 151 -16.60 11.21 -1.61
N LEU A 152 -16.74 12.50 -1.29
CA LEU A 152 -16.20 13.59 -2.11
C LEU A 152 -14.67 13.49 -2.24
N ILE A 153 -13.96 13.25 -1.13
CA ILE A 153 -12.51 13.07 -1.15
C ILE A 153 -12.14 11.88 -2.05
N PHE A 154 -12.83 10.75 -1.90
CA PHE A 154 -12.63 9.56 -2.73
C PHE A 154 -12.80 9.83 -4.23
N LEU A 155 -13.81 10.64 -4.61
CA LEU A 155 -14.05 11.02 -6.00
C LEU A 155 -12.96 11.96 -6.55
N LEU A 156 -12.39 12.82 -5.70
CA LEU A 156 -11.32 13.76 -6.07
C LEU A 156 -9.93 13.09 -6.18
N LEU A 157 -9.75 11.90 -5.60
CA LEU A 157 -8.51 11.15 -5.71
C LEU A 157 -8.27 10.66 -7.14
N LYS A 158 -7.26 11.23 -7.79
CA LYS A 158 -6.82 10.84 -9.15
C LYS A 158 -5.94 9.59 -9.16
N ASN A 159 -5.13 9.40 -8.13
CA ASN A 159 -4.23 8.24 -8.03
C ASN A 159 -5.01 6.97 -7.68
N LYS A 160 -4.92 5.93 -8.52
CA LYS A 160 -5.63 4.65 -8.38
C LYS A 160 -5.24 3.88 -7.11
N VAL A 161 -3.98 3.91 -6.68
CA VAL A 161 -3.50 3.30 -5.41
C VAL A 161 -4.18 3.99 -4.24
N HIS A 162 -4.07 5.31 -4.19
CA HIS A 162 -4.65 6.12 -3.13
C HIS A 162 -6.16 5.92 -3.07
N LYS A 163 -6.82 5.86 -4.22
CA LYS A 163 -8.25 5.61 -4.32
C LYS A 163 -8.63 4.24 -3.77
N ARG A 164 -7.88 3.17 -4.10
CA ARG A 164 -8.11 1.82 -3.53
C ARG A 164 -7.89 1.80 -2.02
N MET A 165 -6.81 2.40 -1.52
CA MET A 165 -6.56 2.48 -0.07
C MET A 165 -7.64 3.27 0.65
N PHE A 166 -8.03 4.43 0.11
CA PHE A 166 -9.09 5.25 0.65
C PHE A 166 -10.44 4.55 0.60
N LEU A 167 -10.70 3.69 -0.39
CA LEU A 167 -11.92 2.88 -0.44
C LEU A 167 -12.04 1.97 0.79
N TYR A 168 -10.96 1.32 1.20
CA TYR A 168 -10.98 0.49 2.41
C TYR A 168 -11.26 1.32 3.67
N ILE A 169 -10.60 2.48 3.80
CA ILE A 169 -10.87 3.43 4.88
C ILE A 169 -12.34 3.84 4.88
N TYR A 170 -12.87 4.20 3.71
CA TYR A 170 -14.26 4.60 3.53
C TYR A 170 -15.26 3.49 3.88
N LEU A 171 -14.98 2.24 3.52
CA LEU A 171 -15.84 1.11 3.82
C LEU A 171 -15.88 0.82 5.32
N ILE A 172 -14.72 0.79 5.99
CA ILE A 172 -14.63 0.60 7.44
C ILE A 172 -15.40 1.71 8.16
N HIS A 173 -15.10 2.96 7.81
CA HIS A 173 -15.79 4.15 8.30
C HIS A 173 -17.30 4.10 8.07
N GLY A 174 -17.72 3.66 6.88
CA GLY A 174 -19.12 3.53 6.51
C GLY A 174 -19.86 2.54 7.41
N ILE A 175 -19.25 1.38 7.68
CA ILE A 175 -19.81 0.38 8.60
C ILE A 175 -19.92 0.95 10.01
N GLU A 176 -18.87 1.60 10.53
CA GLU A 176 -18.90 2.23 11.86
C GLU A 176 -19.99 3.30 11.96
N THR A 177 -20.12 4.14 10.94
CA THR A 177 -21.16 5.18 10.90
C THR A 177 -22.57 4.57 10.85
N LEU A 178 -22.79 3.50 10.08
CA LEU A 178 -24.07 2.78 10.06
C LEU A 178 -24.43 2.19 11.43
N ILE A 179 -23.45 1.61 12.12
CA ILE A 179 -23.63 1.11 13.49
C ILE A 179 -24.01 2.26 14.42
N ALA A 180 -23.31 3.39 14.35
CA ALA A 180 -23.59 4.58 15.18
C ALA A 180 -25.01 5.13 14.91
N VAL A 181 -25.42 5.22 13.64
CA VAL A 181 -26.77 5.64 13.24
C VAL A 181 -27.83 4.65 13.74
N GLY A 182 -27.58 3.35 13.65
CA GLY A 182 -28.47 2.31 14.18
C GLY A 182 -28.67 2.42 15.69
N MET A 183 -27.60 2.67 16.44
CA MET A 183 -27.69 2.91 17.88
C MET A 183 -28.44 4.21 18.19
N LEU A 184 -28.17 5.29 17.44
CA LEU A 184 -28.85 6.57 17.61
C LEU A 184 -30.36 6.43 17.37
N LEU A 185 -30.76 5.74 16.31
CA LEU A 185 -32.16 5.40 16.03
C LEU A 185 -32.79 4.62 17.18
N TYR A 186 -32.11 3.60 17.70
CA TYR A 186 -32.60 2.82 18.83
C TYR A 186 -32.81 3.69 20.09
N VAL A 187 -31.87 4.58 20.41
CA VAL A 187 -31.98 5.51 21.55
C VAL A 187 -33.15 6.47 21.36
N VAL A 188 -33.33 7.01 20.16
CA VAL A 188 -34.41 7.95 19.84
C VAL A 188 -35.77 7.28 19.88
N LEU A 189 -35.93 6.08 19.32
CA LEU A 189 -37.20 5.35 19.26
C LEU A 189 -37.65 4.81 20.62
N LYS A 190 -36.73 4.62 21.56
CA LYS A 190 -37.04 4.13 22.92
C LYS A 190 -37.39 5.26 23.89
N ARG A 191 -37.27 6.51 23.46
CA ARG A 191 -37.55 7.69 24.27
C ARG A 191 -38.98 8.16 24.08
#